data_AF-X1VVS0-F1
#
_entry.id   AF-X1VVS0-F1
#
_cell.length_a   1.000
_cell.length_b   1.000
_cell.length_c   1.000
_cell.angle_alpha   90.00
_cell.angle_beta   90.00
_cell.angle_gamma   90.00
#
_symmetry.space_group_name_H-M   'P 1'
#
loop_
_entity.id
_entity.type
_entity.pdbx_description
1 polymer ?
#
loop_
_entity_poly.entity_id
_entity_poly.type
_entity_poly.pdbx_seq_one_letter_code
_entity_poly.pdbx_strand_id
1 'polypeptide(L)'
;MKRISQQGKFVYPEKILHRAKVLALVIKKKVTQSQAAKELKLRSNRQIRNLLRKYISGDHSISSLVHTRNGEPWNKIDTVIRDKVKEIKEMHPKFTNPHIAYVAERELKEKGILIKLNRTTVRNILLELPNYKPAV
;
A
#
# COMPACT_ATOMS: atom_id res chain seq x y z
N MET A 1 7.55 -22.51 0.18
CA MET A 1 6.08 -22.34 0.35
C MET A 1 5.49 -21.85 -0.97
N LYS A 2 4.69 -22.70 -1.64
CA LYS A 2 4.08 -22.38 -2.94
C LYS A 2 3.00 -21.30 -2.73
N ARG A 3 3.08 -20.19 -3.46
CA ARG A 3 2.01 -19.18 -3.51
C ARG A 3 0.87 -19.76 -4.36
N ILE A 4 -0.21 -20.16 -3.70
CA ILE A 4 -1.45 -20.53 -4.37
C ILE A 4 -2.02 -19.26 -5.00
N SER A 5 -2.15 -19.27 -6.32
CA SER A 5 -2.86 -18.26 -7.10
C SER A 5 -4.34 -18.27 -6.72
N GLN A 6 -4.75 -17.48 -5.74
CA GLN A 6 -6.16 -17.24 -5.46
C GLN A 6 -6.68 -16.11 -6.34
N GLN A 7 -7.05 -16.45 -7.58
CA GLN A 7 -8.00 -15.64 -8.31
C GLN A 7 -9.33 -15.64 -7.54
N GLY A 8 -9.80 -14.44 -7.15
CA GLY A 8 -11.24 -14.20 -6.98
C GLY A 8 -11.87 -14.22 -5.58
N LYS A 9 -11.13 -14.36 -4.47
CA LYS A 9 -11.70 -14.14 -3.12
C LYS A 9 -10.90 -13.11 -2.34
N PHE A 10 -11.31 -11.85 -2.41
CA PHE A 10 -10.85 -10.83 -1.47
C PHE A 10 -11.36 -11.20 -0.08
N VAL A 11 -10.51 -11.82 0.74
CA VAL A 11 -10.81 -12.09 2.15
C VAL A 11 -10.60 -10.79 2.90
N TYR A 12 -11.70 -10.12 3.24
CA TYR A 12 -11.63 -8.90 4.06
C TYR A 12 -11.35 -9.27 5.53
N PRO A 13 -10.54 -8.46 6.24
CA PRO A 13 -10.37 -8.61 7.68
C PRO A 13 -11.72 -8.59 8.41
N GLU A 14 -11.84 -9.39 9.47
CA GLU A 14 -13.07 -9.54 10.25
C GLU A 14 -13.61 -8.18 10.76
N LYS A 15 -12.72 -7.27 11.15
CA LYS A 15 -13.09 -5.90 11.55
C LYS A 15 -13.85 -5.12 10.47
N ILE A 16 -13.49 -5.32 9.20
CA ILE A 16 -14.14 -4.65 8.06
C ILE A 16 -15.49 -5.28 7.77
N LEU A 17 -15.57 -6.61 7.83
CA LEU A 17 -16.83 -7.36 7.70
C LEU A 17 -17.82 -6.95 8.80
N HIS A 18 -17.36 -6.90 10.05
CA HIS A 18 -18.15 -6.47 11.19
C HIS A 18 -18.68 -5.03 11.00
N ARG A 19 -17.81 -4.11 10.58
CA ARG A 19 -18.20 -2.73 10.27
C ARG A 19 -19.28 -2.65 9.19
N ALA A 20 -19.16 -3.43 8.11
CA ALA A 20 -20.16 -3.46 7.04
C ALA A 20 -21.53 -3.93 7.57
N LYS A 21 -21.55 -4.99 8.40
CA LYS A 21 -22.79 -5.49 9.03
C LYS A 21 -23.46 -4.43 9.89
N VAL A 22 -22.71 -3.75 10.76
CA VAL A 22 -23.24 -2.70 11.64
C VAL A 22 -23.79 -1.54 10.80
N LEU A 23 -23.07 -1.08 9.77
CA LEU A 23 -23.54 -0.01 8.89
C LEU A 23 -24.82 -0.39 8.14
N ALA A 24 -24.92 -1.64 7.66
CA ALA A 24 -26.13 -2.15 7.02
C ALA A 24 -27.35 -2.14 7.98
N LEU A 25 -27.15 -2.44 9.26
CA LEU A 25 -28.22 -2.35 10.27
C LEU A 25 -28.67 -0.91 10.53
N VAL A 26 -27.73 0.05 10.51
CA VAL A 26 -28.06 1.47 10.63
C VAL A 26 -28.86 1.97 9.42
N ILE A 27 -28.49 1.55 8.20
CA ILE A 27 -29.24 1.89 6.97
C ILE A 27 -30.65 1.32 7.00
N LYS A 28 -30.80 0.08 7.47
CA LYS A 28 -32.11 -0.56 7.70
C LYS A 28 -32.89 0.01 8.89
N LYS A 29 -32.40 1.09 9.53
CA LYS A 29 -32.98 1.74 10.71
C LYS A 29 -33.23 0.80 11.90
N LYS A 30 -32.51 -0.34 11.97
CA LYS A 30 -32.60 -1.31 13.07
C LYS A 30 -31.78 -0.89 14.30
N VAL A 31 -30.75 -0.07 14.08
CA VAL A 31 -29.81 0.39 15.10
C VAL A 31 -29.57 1.89 14.92
N THR A 32 -29.51 2.63 16.01
CA THR A 32 -29.19 4.07 15.98
C THR A 32 -27.70 4.30 15.73
N GLN A 33 -27.33 5.50 15.23
CA GLN A 33 -25.92 5.86 15.06
C GLN A 33 -25.13 5.81 16.37
N SER A 34 -25.77 6.14 17.51
CA SER A 34 -25.17 6.07 18.83
C SER A 34 -24.86 4.63 19.27
N GLN A 35 -25.79 3.71 19.04
CA GLN A 35 -25.58 2.28 19.32
C GLN A 35 -24.48 1.70 18.42
N ALA A 36 -24.50 2.03 17.13
CA ALA A 36 -23.46 1.61 16.20
C ALA A 36 -22.07 2.14 16.56
N ALA A 37 -21.98 3.38 17.07
CA ALA A 37 -20.72 3.96 17.54
C ALA A 37 -20.16 3.18 18.75
N LYS A 38 -21.03 2.81 19.71
CA LYS A 38 -20.65 1.98 20.86
C LYS A 38 -20.16 0.61 20.42
N GLU A 39 -20.90 -0.05 19.54
CA GLU A 39 -20.57 -1.39 19.00
C GLU A 39 -19.22 -1.41 18.28
N LEU A 40 -18.96 -0.38 17.47
CA LEU A 40 -17.69 -0.25 16.75
C LEU A 40 -16.56 0.38 17.58
N LYS A 41 -16.80 0.63 18.87
CA LYS A 41 -15.86 1.29 19.81
C LYS A 41 -15.30 2.60 19.23
N LEU A 42 -16.17 3.36 18.55
CA LEU A 42 -15.83 4.65 17.94
C LEU A 42 -15.99 5.78 18.96
N ARG A 43 -15.17 6.81 18.81
CA ARG A 43 -15.13 7.96 19.73
C ARG A 43 -16.32 8.89 19.56
N SER A 44 -16.98 8.90 18.41
CA SER A 44 -18.11 9.79 18.16
C SER A 44 -19.07 9.32 17.06
N ASN A 45 -20.32 9.78 17.14
CA ASN A 45 -21.34 9.57 16.11
C ASN A 45 -20.93 10.20 14.75
N ARG A 46 -20.06 11.21 14.75
CA ARG A 46 -19.50 11.79 13.52
C ARG A 46 -18.72 10.76 12.71
N GLN A 47 -17.98 9.87 13.38
CA GLN A 47 -17.24 8.80 12.70
C GLN A 47 -18.19 7.82 12.00
N ILE A 48 -19.32 7.46 12.63
CA ILE A 48 -20.37 6.65 11.99
C ILE A 48 -20.95 7.38 10.78
N ARG A 49 -21.27 8.67 10.90
CA ARG A 49 -21.80 9.47 9.78
C ARG A 49 -20.85 9.50 8.60
N ASN A 50 -19.55 9.67 8.83
CA ASN A 50 -18.53 9.65 7.78
C ASN A 50 -18.40 8.26 7.14
N LEU A 51 -18.44 7.20 7.95
CA LEU A 51 -18.44 5.82 7.46
C LEU A 51 -19.67 5.51 6.61
N LEU A 52 -20.86 5.95 7.04
CA LEU A 52 -22.09 5.82 6.28
C LEU A 52 -22.01 6.55 4.93
N ARG A 53 -21.56 7.81 4.93
CA ARG A 53 -21.34 8.56 3.68
C ARG A 53 -20.43 7.80 2.72
N LYS A 54 -19.30 7.27 3.23
CA LYS A 54 -18.34 6.49 2.45
C LYS A 54 -18.93 5.19 1.91
N TYR A 55 -19.71 4.49 2.74
CA TYR A 55 -20.33 3.22 2.38
C TYR A 55 -21.42 3.41 1.33
N ILE A 56 -22.24 4.46 1.47
CA ILE A 56 -23.29 4.82 0.51
C ILE A 56 -22.67 5.28 -0.81
N SER A 57 -21.62 6.12 -0.78
CA SER A 57 -20.93 6.58 -2.01
C SER A 57 -20.19 5.47 -2.75
N GLY A 58 -19.93 4.35 -2.08
CA GLY A 58 -19.27 3.18 -2.66
C GLY A 58 -20.24 2.04 -2.93
N ASP A 59 -21.51 2.33 -3.18
CA ASP A 59 -22.57 1.36 -3.50
C ASP A 59 -22.71 0.21 -2.49
N HIS A 60 -22.49 0.51 -1.20
CA HIS A 60 -22.55 -0.47 -0.12
C HIS A 60 -21.53 -1.62 -0.28
N SER A 61 -20.46 -1.38 -1.03
CA SER A 61 -19.38 -2.36 -1.19
C SER A 61 -18.49 -2.41 0.05
N ILE A 62 -18.05 -3.61 0.44
CA ILE A 62 -17.11 -3.79 1.57
C ILE A 62 -15.76 -3.15 1.22
N SER A 63 -15.36 -3.16 -0.06
CA SER A 63 -14.16 -2.49 -0.56
C SER A 63 -14.16 -0.99 -0.24
N SER A 64 -15.31 -0.32 -0.29
CA SER A 64 -15.42 1.11 0.10
C SER A 64 -14.98 1.37 1.56
N LEU A 65 -15.09 0.38 2.46
CA LEU A 65 -14.71 0.53 3.87
C LEU A 65 -13.23 0.29 4.13
N VAL A 66 -12.52 -0.27 3.16
CA VAL A 66 -11.06 -0.36 3.19
C VAL A 66 -10.49 1.04 3.05
N HIS A 67 -9.54 1.40 3.93
CA HIS A 67 -8.80 2.63 3.76
C HIS A 67 -7.78 2.44 2.64
N THR A 68 -8.15 2.84 1.43
CA THR A 68 -7.19 3.11 0.35
C THR A 68 -6.81 4.57 0.46
N ARG A 69 -5.53 4.85 0.74
CA ARG A 69 -5.01 6.19 0.52
C ARG A 69 -5.03 6.39 -0.99
N ASN A 70 -5.98 7.19 -1.49
CA ASN A 70 -6.04 7.51 -2.91
C ASN A 70 -4.84 8.41 -3.22
N GLY A 71 -3.98 7.95 -4.13
CA GLY A 71 -2.78 8.66 -4.55
C GLY A 71 -1.51 7.84 -4.32
N GLU A 72 -0.56 7.99 -5.24
CA GLU A 72 0.79 7.47 -5.03
C GLU A 72 1.42 8.15 -3.80
N PRO A 73 2.23 7.44 -3.00
CA PRO A 73 2.99 8.09 -1.94
C PRO A 73 3.78 9.27 -2.54
N TRP A 74 3.70 10.44 -1.93
CA TRP A 74 4.50 11.61 -2.37
C TRP A 74 6.02 11.32 -2.38
N ASN A 75 6.45 10.32 -1.60
CA ASN A 75 7.81 9.78 -1.53
C ASN A 75 8.07 8.62 -2.50
N LYS A 76 7.20 8.38 -3.47
CA LYS A 76 7.43 7.31 -4.44
C LYS A 76 8.59 7.71 -5.32
N ILE A 77 9.64 6.90 -5.28
CA ILE A 77 10.83 7.06 -6.12
C ILE A 77 10.41 6.97 -7.58
N ASP A 78 10.90 7.91 -8.38
CA ASP A 78 10.65 7.99 -9.82
C ASP A 78 11.02 6.66 -10.50
N THR A 79 10.20 6.30 -11.48
CA THR A 79 10.42 5.19 -12.41
C THR A 79 11.82 5.21 -13.02
N VAL A 80 12.32 6.37 -13.44
CA VAL A 80 13.67 6.52 -14.03
C VAL A 80 14.76 6.00 -13.08
N ILE A 81 14.64 6.32 -11.80
CA ILE A 81 15.60 5.93 -10.76
C ILE A 81 15.48 4.42 -10.49
N ARG A 82 14.26 3.88 -10.47
CA ARG A 82 14.02 2.45 -10.27
C ARG A 82 14.62 1.62 -11.39
N ASP A 83 14.39 2.03 -12.62
CA ASP A 83 14.85 1.30 -13.80
C ASP A 83 16.37 1.32 -13.88
N LYS A 84 16.99 2.46 -13.59
CA LYS A 84 18.46 2.56 -13.49
C LYS A 84 19.06 1.63 -12.43
N VAL A 85 18.45 1.54 -11.25
CA VAL A 85 18.91 0.61 -10.20
C VAL A 85 18.79 -0.85 -10.63
N LYS A 86 17.73 -1.21 -11.36
CA LYS A 86 17.53 -2.56 -11.92
C LYS A 86 18.56 -2.88 -13.01
N GLU A 87 18.77 -1.94 -13.94
CA GLU A 87 19.77 -2.03 -15.01
C GLU A 87 21.17 -2.28 -14.46
N ILE A 88 21.61 -1.52 -13.45
CA ILE A 88 22.93 -1.70 -12.82
C ILE A 88 23.05 -3.10 -12.18
N LYS A 89 21.97 -3.62 -11.58
CA LYS A 89 22.01 -4.96 -10.98
C LYS A 89 22.09 -6.07 -12.04
N GLU A 90 21.43 -5.89 -13.18
CA GLU A 90 21.48 -6.83 -14.30
C GLU A 90 22.85 -6.83 -14.97
N MET A 91 23.44 -5.66 -15.21
CA MET A 91 24.80 -5.52 -15.75
C MET A 91 25.87 -6.02 -14.77
N HIS A 92 25.67 -5.81 -13.47
CA HIS A 92 26.63 -6.18 -12.44
C HIS A 92 25.98 -6.99 -11.30
N PRO A 93 25.69 -8.29 -11.53
CA PRO A 93 25.00 -9.13 -10.54
C PRO A 93 25.72 -9.26 -9.20
N LYS A 94 27.05 -9.09 -9.18
CA LYS A 94 27.88 -9.19 -7.98
C LYS A 94 27.92 -7.91 -7.14
N PHE A 95 27.40 -6.78 -7.63
CA PHE A 95 27.41 -5.54 -6.86
C PHE A 95 26.53 -5.64 -5.63
N THR A 96 27.07 -5.15 -4.51
CA THR A 96 26.33 -4.99 -3.26
C THR A 96 25.48 -3.74 -3.30
N ASN A 97 24.42 -3.69 -2.49
CA ASN A 97 23.47 -2.57 -2.51
C ASN A 97 24.12 -1.19 -2.30
N PRO A 98 25.15 -1.02 -1.43
CA PRO A 98 25.88 0.25 -1.33
C PRO A 98 26.61 0.64 -2.63
N HIS A 99 27.21 -0.33 -3.34
CA HIS A 99 27.89 -0.05 -4.60
C HIS A 99 26.90 0.37 -5.69
N ILE A 100 25.75 -0.31 -5.76
CA ILE A 100 24.67 0.06 -6.70
C ILE A 100 24.16 1.46 -6.40
N ALA A 101 23.99 1.83 -5.13
CA ALA A 101 23.61 3.18 -4.75
C ALA A 101 24.61 4.23 -5.25
N TYR A 102 25.91 4.00 -5.02
CA TYR A 102 26.96 4.91 -5.46
C TYR A 102 27.02 5.09 -6.98
N VAL A 103 26.95 3.98 -7.73
CA VAL A 103 26.97 4.02 -9.21
C VAL A 103 25.72 4.69 -9.75
N ALA A 104 24.54 4.36 -9.21
CA ALA A 104 23.28 4.98 -9.62
C ALA A 104 23.26 6.49 -9.33
N GLU A 105 23.73 6.93 -8.17
CA GLU A 105 23.86 8.36 -7.85
C GLU A 105 24.75 9.09 -8.85
N ARG A 106 25.89 8.50 -9.24
CA ARG A 106 26.81 9.10 -10.20
C ARG A 106 26.18 9.24 -11.58
N GLU A 107 25.60 8.16 -12.12
CA GLU A 107 24.98 8.17 -13.44
C GLU A 107 23.72 9.05 -13.52
N LEU A 108 22.94 9.12 -12.44
CA LEU A 108 21.77 10.00 -12.38
C LEU A 108 22.19 11.47 -12.29
N LYS A 109 23.28 11.78 -11.56
CA LYS A 109 23.84 13.13 -11.49
C LYS A 109 24.34 13.62 -12.85
N GLU A 110 24.97 12.75 -13.65
CA GLU A 110 25.38 13.07 -15.03
C GLU A 110 24.18 13.41 -15.93
N LYS A 111 23.01 12.83 -15.66
CA LYS A 111 21.74 13.13 -16.34
C LYS A 111 20.99 14.35 -15.75
N GLY A 112 21.61 15.09 -14.82
CA GLY A 112 21.00 16.25 -14.16
C GLY A 112 20.02 15.90 -13.03
N ILE A 113 19.91 14.62 -12.65
CA ILE A 113 19.03 14.17 -11.57
C ILE A 113 19.83 14.08 -10.26
N LEU A 114 19.65 15.08 -9.39
CA LEU A 114 20.28 15.10 -8.07
C LEU A 114 19.44 14.27 -7.08
N ILE A 115 19.89 13.05 -6.80
CA ILE A 115 19.29 12.19 -5.79
C ILE A 115 20.35 11.55 -4.90
N LYS A 116 19.99 11.31 -3.64
CA LYS A 116 20.75 10.49 -2.70
C LYS A 116 20.01 9.17 -2.45
N LEU A 117 20.61 8.06 -2.84
CA LEU A 117 20.08 6.70 -2.71
C LEU A 117 20.70 6.00 -1.49
N ASN A 118 19.84 5.53 -0.59
CA ASN A 118 20.28 4.69 0.52
C ASN A 118 20.33 3.21 0.09
N ARG A 119 21.22 2.41 0.69
CA ARG A 119 21.28 0.94 0.51
C ARG A 119 19.92 0.27 0.72
N THR A 120 19.12 0.76 1.67
CA THR A 120 17.77 0.25 1.97
C THR A 120 16.80 0.54 0.84
N THR A 121 16.91 1.73 0.25
CA THR A 121 16.12 2.14 -0.90
C THR A 121 16.41 1.26 -2.11
N VAL A 122 17.70 1.04 -2.41
CA VAL A 122 18.14 0.12 -3.46
C VAL A 122 17.60 -1.28 -3.20
N ARG A 123 17.74 -1.81 -1.96
CA ARG A 123 17.18 -3.12 -1.60
C ARG A 123 15.68 -3.21 -1.88
N ASN A 124 14.91 -2.20 -1.50
CA ASN A 124 13.46 -2.20 -1.70
C ASN A 124 13.08 -2.18 -3.18
N ILE A 125 13.83 -1.44 -4.02
CA ILE A 125 13.65 -1.46 -5.48
C ILE A 125 13.98 -2.84 -6.04
N LEU A 126 15.10 -3.44 -5.62
CA LEU A 126 15.53 -4.74 -6.11
C LEU A 126 14.61 -5.89 -5.67
N LEU A 127 13.93 -5.77 -4.53
CA LEU A 127 12.90 -6.72 -4.10
C LEU A 127 11.68 -6.77 -5.05
N GLU A 128 11.50 -5.78 -5.92
CA GLU A 128 10.50 -5.84 -7.00
C GLU A 128 10.90 -6.84 -8.09
N LEU A 129 12.19 -7.16 -8.21
CA LEU A 129 12.68 -8.14 -9.18
C LEU A 129 12.45 -9.57 -8.67
N PRO A 130 11.89 -10.49 -9.49
CA PRO A 130 11.59 -11.86 -9.07
C PRO A 130 12.85 -12.65 -8.69
N ASN A 131 14.01 -12.27 -9.23
CA ASN A 131 15.27 -13.02 -9.11
C ASN A 131 16.22 -12.45 -8.05
N TYR A 132 15.88 -11.34 -7.39
CA TYR A 132 16.76 -10.74 -6.39
C TYR A 132 16.60 -11.44 -5.04
N LYS A 133 17.69 -12.05 -4.57
CA LYS A 133 17.81 -12.53 -3.18
C LYS A 133 18.77 -11.59 -2.45
N PRO A 134 18.31 -10.89 -1.39
CA PRO A 134 19.23 -10.13 -0.57
C PRO A 134 20.27 -11.09 0.02
N ALA A 135 21.55 -10.76 -0.08
CA ALA A 135 22.57 -11.45 0.68
C ALA A 135 22.24 -11.28 2.17
N VAL A 136 22.09 -12.40 2.87
CA VAL A 136 21.83 -12.47 4.32
C VAL A 136 23.08 -12.05 5.07
#